data_AF-A0A259PIG1-F1
#
_entry.id   AF-A0A259PIG1-F1
#
_cell.length_a   1.000
_cell.length_b   1.000
_cell.length_c   1.000
_cell.angle_alpha   90.00
_cell.angle_beta   90.00
_cell.angle_gamma   90.00
#
_symmetry.space_group_name_H-M   'P 1'
#
loop_
_entity.id
_entity.type
_entity.pdbx_description
1 polymer ?
#
loop_
_entity_poly.entity_id
_entity_poly.type
_entity_poly.pdbx_seq_one_letter_code
_entity_poly.pdbx_strand_id
1 'polypeptide(L)'
;IAAVYYWWPKWTGRMLNERLGYVHFWMLFIGFHMTFLIQHWLGVRGMPRRYADYSPADGFTWMNQVSTVGAGILAISTLPFLYNVYSTWRNAPKVAVDDPWGYGNSLEWATSCPPPRHNFVSLPRIRSERPAFDLHHPEVAAMDHVEPQPGLLDWEAQRTGNPGDARRRIAEGTAQPEKSSTTVIDDLQEPEADR
;
A
#
# COMPACT_ATOMS: atom_id res chain seq x y z
N ILE A 1 -4.47 8.37 7.93
CA ILE A 1 -4.33 9.48 6.95
C ILE A 1 -3.68 8.97 5.65
N ALA A 2 -2.55 8.27 5.72
CA ALA A 2 -1.92 7.65 4.54
C ALA A 2 -2.91 6.85 3.66
N ALA A 3 -3.70 5.97 4.28
CA ALA A 3 -4.80 5.23 3.64
C ALA A 3 -5.76 6.13 2.86
N VAL A 4 -6.18 7.26 3.44
CA VAL A 4 -7.10 8.18 2.78
C VAL A 4 -6.43 8.78 1.55
N TYR A 5 -5.20 9.28 1.66
CA TYR A 5 -4.50 9.83 0.49
C TYR A 5 -4.28 8.78 -0.60
N TYR A 6 -3.97 7.54 -0.22
CA TYR A 6 -3.73 6.43 -1.14
C TYR A 6 -4.98 5.97 -1.88
N TRP A 7 -6.09 5.71 -1.17
CA TRP A 7 -7.34 5.19 -1.75
C TRP A 7 -8.34 6.27 -2.17
N TRP A 8 -8.08 7.55 -1.91
CA TRP A 8 -8.96 8.63 -2.39
C TRP A 8 -9.23 8.61 -3.90
N PRO A 9 -8.23 8.45 -4.78
CA PRO A 9 -8.49 8.31 -6.21
C PRO A 9 -9.27 7.03 -6.52
N LYS A 10 -9.15 5.99 -5.68
CA LYS A 10 -9.92 4.77 -5.85
C LYS A 10 -11.41 4.96 -5.58
N TRP A 11 -11.76 5.70 -4.53
CA TRP A 11 -13.16 5.95 -4.17
C TRP A 11 -13.82 7.04 -5.01
N THR A 12 -13.09 8.10 -5.33
CA THR A 12 -13.67 9.31 -5.94
C THR A 12 -13.27 9.51 -7.40
N GLY A 13 -12.28 8.76 -7.90
CA GLY A 13 -11.71 8.97 -9.22
C GLY A 13 -10.93 10.29 -9.35
N ARG A 14 -10.50 10.92 -8.24
CA ARG A 14 -9.78 12.20 -8.25
C ARG A 14 -8.57 12.14 -7.32
N MET A 15 -7.49 12.84 -7.66
CA MET A 15 -6.32 12.95 -6.77
C MET A 15 -6.50 14.09 -5.76
N LEU A 16 -5.98 13.88 -4.53
CA LEU A 16 -5.82 14.99 -3.58
C LEU A 16 -4.65 15.88 -3.98
N ASN A 17 -4.66 17.12 -3.52
CA ASN A 17 -3.53 18.02 -3.69
C ASN A 17 -2.39 17.63 -2.74
N GLU A 18 -1.23 17.28 -3.29
CA GLU A 18 -0.04 16.88 -2.53
C GLU A 18 0.54 18.02 -1.69
N ARG A 19 0.50 19.27 -2.17
CA ARG A 19 1.05 20.43 -1.44
C ARG A 19 0.30 20.65 -0.12
N LEU A 20 -1.03 20.57 -0.16
CA LEU A 20 -1.86 20.63 1.04
C LEU A 20 -1.68 19.38 1.92
N GLY A 21 -1.41 18.23 1.29
CA GLY A 21 -1.02 17.00 1.99
C GLY A 21 0.26 17.17 2.81
N TYR A 22 1.29 17.78 2.25
CA TYR A 22 2.54 18.06 2.97
C TYR A 22 2.34 19.03 4.14
N VAL A 23 1.55 20.09 3.97
CA VAL A 23 1.22 21.03 5.06
C VAL A 23 0.51 20.29 6.19
N HIS A 24 -0.53 19.50 5.86
CA HIS A 24 -1.24 18.69 6.85
C HIS A 24 -0.30 17.71 7.56
N PHE A 25 0.57 17.02 6.82
CA PHE A 25 1.55 16.09 7.38
C PHE A 25 2.47 16.79 8.39
N TRP A 26 3.06 17.93 8.03
CA TRP A 26 3.98 18.64 8.92
C TRP A 26 3.30 19.21 10.16
N MET A 27 2.10 19.78 10.03
CA MET A 27 1.33 20.26 11.18
C MET A 27 1.00 19.12 12.14
N LEU A 28 0.57 17.97 11.60
CA LEU A 28 0.23 16.80 12.40
C LEU A 28 1.48 16.19 13.05
N PHE A 29 2.59 16.07 12.30
CA PHE A 29 3.86 15.55 12.81
C PHE A 29 4.38 16.43 13.96
N ILE A 30 4.47 17.74 13.77
CA ILE A 30 4.97 18.66 14.80
C ILE A 30 4.03 18.70 16.00
N GLY A 31 2.70 18.80 15.78
CA GLY A 31 1.72 18.81 16.85
C GLY A 31 1.74 17.52 17.67
N PHE A 32 1.85 16.36 17.01
CA PHE A 32 1.92 15.06 17.66
C PHE A 32 3.15 14.95 18.57
N HIS A 33 4.32 15.31 18.07
CA HIS A 33 5.54 15.25 18.87
C HIS A 33 5.49 16.25 20.03
N MET A 34 5.01 17.47 19.79
CA MET A 34 4.93 18.49 20.85
C MET A 34 3.98 18.07 21.98
N THR A 35 2.87 17.42 21.68
CA THR A 35 1.95 16.89 22.70
C THR A 35 2.55 15.69 23.41
N PHE A 36 2.85 14.61 22.67
CA PHE A 36 3.12 13.33 23.30
C PHE A 36 4.55 13.18 23.82
N LEU A 37 5.55 13.82 23.21
CA LEU A 37 6.93 13.73 23.70
C LEU A 37 7.07 14.33 25.10
N ILE A 38 6.37 15.43 25.35
CA ILE A 38 6.36 16.09 26.66
C ILE A 38 5.59 15.26 27.68
N GLN A 39 4.50 14.60 27.27
CA GLN A 39 3.76 13.68 28.13
C GLN A 39 4.59 12.47 28.58
N HIS A 40 5.52 11.97 27.76
CA HIS A 40 6.47 10.94 28.20
C HIS A 40 7.32 11.43 29.36
N TRP A 41 7.90 12.63 29.23
CA TRP A 41 8.71 13.24 30.28
C TRP A 41 7.91 13.57 31.54
N LEU A 42 6.69 14.05 31.38
CA LEU A 42 5.79 14.37 32.49
C LEU A 42 5.35 13.11 33.24
N GLY A 43 5.15 11.99 32.53
CA GLY A 43 4.93 10.67 33.14
C GLY A 43 6.14 10.19 33.95
N VAL A 44 7.37 10.38 33.43
CA VAL A 44 8.61 10.05 34.17
C VAL A 44 8.75 10.90 35.44
N ARG A 45 8.28 12.15 35.42
CA ARG A 45 8.24 13.01 36.62
C ARG A 45 7.14 12.64 37.62
N GLY A 46 6.34 11.61 37.34
CA GLY A 46 5.43 11.02 38.30
C GLY A 46 4.00 11.51 38.25
N MET A 47 3.57 12.22 37.19
CA MET A 47 2.15 12.56 37.01
C MET A 47 1.38 11.31 36.52
N PRO A 48 0.50 10.71 37.33
CA PRO A 48 -0.24 9.53 36.91
C PRO A 48 -1.40 9.92 35.98
N ARG A 49 -1.85 8.99 35.14
CA ARG A 49 -3.00 9.22 34.25
C ARG A 49 -4.29 9.46 35.03
N ARG A 50 -5.24 10.18 34.41
CA ARG A 50 -6.63 10.40 34.90
C ARG A 50 -6.78 11.30 36.13
N TYR A 51 -5.79 12.15 36.43
CA TYR A 51 -5.95 13.24 37.38
C TYR A 51 -6.63 14.45 36.72
N ALA A 52 -7.62 15.03 37.39
CA ALA A 52 -8.36 16.18 36.88
C ALA A 52 -7.67 17.51 37.21
N ASP A 53 -7.00 17.57 38.35
CA ASP A 53 -6.27 18.73 38.88
C ASP A 53 -4.90 18.33 39.43
N TYR A 54 -4.03 19.32 39.59
CA TYR A 54 -2.69 19.18 40.16
C TYR A 54 -2.29 20.49 40.87
N SER A 55 -1.37 20.42 41.84
CA SER A 55 -0.91 21.61 42.55
C SER A 55 0.12 22.37 41.72
N PRO A 56 0.11 23.72 41.70
CA PRO A 56 1.16 24.51 41.08
C PRO A 56 2.56 24.22 41.65
N ALA A 57 2.64 23.72 42.89
CA ALA A 57 3.90 23.32 43.53
C ALA A 57 4.55 22.08 42.89
N ASP A 58 3.79 21.27 42.17
CA ASP A 58 4.27 20.01 41.58
C ASP A 58 5.12 20.23 40.31
N GLY A 59 5.13 21.46 39.76
CA GLY A 59 5.94 21.82 38.60
C GLY A 59 5.48 21.24 37.26
N PHE A 60 4.26 20.68 37.18
CA PHE A 60 3.70 20.10 35.95
C PHE A 60 3.07 21.14 35.00
N THR A 61 2.84 22.37 35.48
CA THR A 61 2.12 23.43 34.75
C THR A 61 2.71 23.71 33.37
N TRP A 62 4.02 23.93 33.28
CA TRP A 62 4.68 24.25 32.01
C TRP A 62 4.55 23.13 30.98
N MET A 63 4.77 21.87 31.41
CA MET A 63 4.73 20.71 30.53
C MET A 63 3.31 20.45 30.01
N ASN A 64 2.30 20.63 30.86
CA ASN A 64 0.89 20.56 30.45
C ASN A 64 0.52 21.70 29.48
N GLN A 65 0.99 22.92 29.71
CA GLN A 65 0.74 24.05 28.80
C GLN A 65 1.29 23.79 27.40
N VAL A 66 2.55 23.33 27.28
CA VAL A 66 3.12 23.02 25.95
C VAL A 66 2.37 21.87 25.28
N SER A 67 1.98 20.86 26.06
CA SER A 67 1.15 19.76 25.57
C SER A 67 -0.21 20.24 25.03
N THR A 68 -0.84 21.21 25.69
CA THR A 68 -2.11 21.83 25.26
C THR A 68 -1.92 22.61 23.96
N VAL A 69 -0.83 23.37 23.83
CA VAL A 69 -0.52 24.07 22.57
C VAL A 69 -0.34 23.04 21.44
N GLY A 70 0.33 21.92 21.70
CA GLY A 70 0.49 20.85 20.73
C GLY A 70 -0.84 20.24 20.30
N ALA A 71 -1.75 20.03 21.27
CA ALA A 71 -3.09 19.52 21.00
C ALA A 71 -3.91 20.51 20.17
N GLY A 72 -3.73 21.82 20.40
CA GLY A 72 -4.31 22.88 19.58
C GLY A 72 -3.81 22.83 18.13
N ILE A 73 -2.50 22.67 17.92
CA ILE A 73 -1.93 22.52 16.57
C ILE A 73 -2.47 21.26 15.87
N LEU A 74 -2.57 20.14 16.60
CA LEU A 74 -3.18 18.92 16.09
C LEU A 74 -4.64 19.14 15.65
N ALA A 75 -5.43 19.86 16.45
CA ALA A 75 -6.80 20.19 16.07
C ALA A 75 -6.83 21.05 14.79
N ILE A 76 -5.99 22.08 14.72
CA ILE A 76 -5.88 22.96 13.54
C ILE A 76 -5.40 22.20 12.30
N SER A 77 -4.57 21.16 12.46
CA SER A 77 -4.09 20.34 11.34
C SER A 77 -5.22 19.64 10.57
N THR A 78 -6.40 19.47 11.17
CA THR A 78 -7.57 18.91 10.48
C THR A 78 -8.16 19.85 9.43
N LEU A 79 -7.97 21.17 9.56
CA LEU A 79 -8.50 22.17 8.63
C LEU A 79 -7.92 22.06 7.22
N PRO A 80 -6.59 22.03 7.00
CA PRO A 80 -6.03 21.87 5.65
C PRO A 80 -6.43 20.52 5.02
N PHE A 81 -6.64 19.47 5.82
CA PHE A 81 -7.14 18.20 5.33
C PHE A 81 -8.58 18.29 4.81
N LEU A 82 -9.50 18.85 5.61
CA LEU A 82 -10.89 19.04 5.21
C LEU A 82 -11.00 19.94 3.98
N TYR A 83 -10.20 21.01 3.93
CA TYR A 83 -10.14 21.90 2.79
C TYR A 83 -9.63 21.18 1.52
N ASN A 84 -8.60 20.34 1.64
CA ASN A 84 -8.07 19.54 0.53
C ASN A 84 -9.14 18.58 -0.03
N VAL A 85 -9.86 17.89 0.86
CA VAL A 85 -10.97 16.99 0.50
C VAL A 85 -12.08 17.75 -0.23
N TYR A 86 -12.55 18.87 0.32
CA TYR A 86 -13.62 19.67 -0.27
C TYR A 86 -13.23 20.25 -1.63
N SER A 87 -12.03 20.82 -1.75
CA SER A 87 -11.54 21.44 -2.97
C SER A 87 -11.38 20.42 -4.10
N THR A 88 -10.79 19.26 -3.80
CA THR A 88 -10.54 18.21 -4.80
C THR A 88 -11.84 17.51 -5.23
N TRP A 89 -12.76 17.29 -4.29
CA TRP A 89 -14.06 16.69 -4.59
C TRP A 89 -14.90 17.55 -5.55
N ARG A 90 -14.77 18.88 -5.51
CA ARG A 90 -15.46 19.77 -6.47
C ARG A 90 -14.67 19.99 -7.76
N ASN A 91 -13.39 20.31 -7.66
CA ASN A 91 -12.66 20.94 -8.77
C ASN A 91 -11.59 20.07 -9.43
N ALA A 92 -11.16 18.96 -8.81
CA ALA A 92 -10.05 18.17 -9.36
C ALA A 92 -10.46 17.39 -10.62
N PRO A 93 -9.54 17.25 -11.61
CA PRO A 93 -9.77 16.43 -12.78
C PRO A 93 -9.93 14.95 -12.39
N LYS A 94 -10.70 14.21 -13.20
CA LYS A 94 -10.88 12.77 -13.01
C LYS A 94 -9.64 12.03 -13.49
N VAL A 95 -9.23 11.02 -12.72
CA VAL A 95 -8.21 10.04 -13.07
C VAL A 95 -8.82 9.10 -14.12
N ALA A 96 -8.15 8.95 -15.26
CA ALA A 96 -8.58 8.06 -16.34
C ALA A 96 -7.80 6.73 -16.39
N VAL A 97 -6.88 6.53 -15.44
CA VAL A 97 -5.99 5.38 -15.34
C VAL A 97 -6.43 4.50 -14.16
N ASP A 98 -6.29 3.18 -14.32
CA ASP A 98 -6.64 2.19 -13.28
C ASP A 98 -5.70 2.26 -12.06
N ASP A 99 -4.43 2.59 -12.31
CA ASP A 99 -3.40 2.84 -11.30
C ASP A 99 -2.85 4.28 -11.39
N PRO A 100 -3.31 5.21 -10.54
CA PRO A 100 -2.78 6.57 -10.46
C PRO A 100 -1.38 6.65 -9.83
N TRP A 101 -0.93 5.62 -9.11
CA TRP A 101 0.37 5.57 -8.43
C TRP A 101 1.45 4.84 -9.26
N GLY A 102 1.03 4.10 -10.28
CA GLY A 102 1.87 3.44 -11.30
C GLY A 102 2.52 2.11 -10.90
N TYR A 103 2.68 1.86 -9.59
CA TYR A 103 3.31 0.65 -9.05
C TYR A 103 2.42 -0.04 -7.99
N GLY A 104 1.11 -0.01 -8.19
CA GLY A 104 0.13 -0.70 -7.35
C GLY A 104 0.30 -2.21 -7.42
N ASN A 105 0.48 -2.85 -6.26
CA ASN A 105 0.74 -4.30 -6.18
C ASN A 105 -0.54 -5.13 -6.09
N SER A 106 -1.44 -4.73 -5.19
CA SER A 106 -2.68 -5.41 -4.86
C SER A 106 -3.69 -5.38 -6.00
N LEU A 107 -4.56 -6.38 -6.07
CA LEU A 107 -5.60 -6.54 -7.10
C LEU A 107 -6.51 -5.31 -7.25
N GLU A 108 -6.61 -4.49 -6.22
CA GLU A 108 -7.37 -3.24 -6.24
C GLU A 108 -6.88 -2.26 -7.31
N TRP A 109 -5.61 -2.30 -7.72
CA TRP A 109 -5.05 -1.43 -8.77
C TRP A 109 -5.13 -2.02 -10.19
N ALA A 110 -5.78 -3.18 -10.33
CA ALA A 110 -6.10 -3.78 -11.63
C ALA A 110 -7.53 -3.45 -12.11
N THR A 111 -8.30 -2.68 -11.35
CA THR A 111 -9.65 -2.23 -11.72
C THR A 111 -9.72 -0.71 -11.85
N SER A 112 -10.76 -0.19 -12.48
CA SER A 112 -10.91 1.24 -12.74
C SER A 112 -11.01 2.12 -11.49
N CYS A 113 -10.75 3.41 -11.66
CA CYS A 113 -10.90 4.45 -10.62
C CYS A 113 -11.99 5.45 -11.03
N PRO A 114 -13.22 5.41 -10.46
CA PRO A 114 -13.71 4.50 -9.44
C PRO A 114 -14.08 3.09 -9.97
N PRO A 115 -14.16 2.07 -9.10
CA PRO A 115 -14.49 0.71 -9.51
C PRO A 115 -15.97 0.58 -9.94
N PRO A 116 -16.28 -0.36 -10.86
CA PRO A 116 -17.65 -0.66 -11.26
C PRO A 116 -18.44 -1.30 -10.10
N ARG A 117 -19.77 -1.37 -10.24
CA ARG A 117 -20.69 -1.90 -9.20
C ARG A 117 -20.31 -3.28 -8.66
N HIS A 118 -19.71 -4.14 -9.50
CA HIS A 118 -19.29 -5.49 -9.14
C HIS A 118 -17.76 -5.62 -8.99
N ASN A 119 -17.07 -4.52 -8.67
CA ASN A 119 -15.63 -4.39 -8.43
C ASN A 119 -14.70 -4.67 -9.62
N PHE A 120 -14.96 -5.70 -10.43
CA PHE A 120 -14.11 -6.09 -11.56
C PHE A 120 -14.95 -6.32 -12.82
N VAL A 121 -14.39 -5.96 -13.98
CA VAL A 121 -14.92 -6.35 -15.30
C VAL A 121 -14.28 -7.67 -15.75
N SER A 122 -12.98 -7.81 -15.54
CA SER A 122 -12.20 -9.02 -15.78
C SER A 122 -11.14 -9.17 -14.69
N LEU A 123 -10.93 -10.38 -14.18
CA LEU A 123 -9.88 -10.64 -13.21
C LEU A 123 -8.55 -10.96 -13.92
N PRO A 124 -7.44 -10.31 -13.56
CA PRO A 124 -6.13 -10.70 -14.06
C PRO A 124 -5.69 -12.04 -13.46
N ARG A 125 -4.85 -12.78 -14.18
CA ARG A 125 -4.29 -14.05 -13.70
C ARG A 125 -3.35 -13.79 -12.52
N ILE A 126 -3.62 -14.40 -11.38
CA ILE A 126 -2.80 -14.27 -10.17
C ILE A 126 -1.62 -15.25 -10.26
N ARG A 127 -0.40 -14.71 -10.33
CA ARG A 127 0.85 -15.50 -10.38
C ARG A 127 1.80 -15.24 -9.20
N SER A 128 1.59 -14.13 -8.50
CA SER A 128 2.39 -13.69 -7.35
C SER A 128 1.51 -12.97 -6.32
N GLU A 129 2.15 -12.53 -5.23
CA GLU A 129 1.57 -11.64 -4.22
C GLU A 129 1.17 -10.24 -4.74
N ARG A 130 1.66 -9.84 -5.91
CA ARG A 130 1.46 -8.52 -6.53
C ARG A 130 0.83 -8.60 -7.93
N PRO A 131 -0.41 -9.12 -8.03
CA PRO A 131 -1.03 -9.41 -9.32
C PRO A 131 -1.31 -8.18 -10.20
N ALA A 132 -1.51 -6.98 -9.62
CA ALA A 132 -1.68 -5.77 -10.42
C ALA A 132 -0.35 -5.25 -10.97
N PHE A 133 0.73 -5.39 -10.20
CA PHE A 133 2.07 -5.01 -10.65
C PHE A 133 2.53 -5.90 -11.81
N ASP A 134 2.35 -7.22 -11.70
CA ASP A 134 2.76 -8.16 -12.75
C ASP A 134 1.99 -7.96 -14.06
N LEU A 135 0.75 -7.45 -13.98
CA LEU A 135 -0.06 -7.08 -15.13
C LEU A 135 0.48 -5.84 -15.84
N HIS A 136 0.85 -4.82 -15.07
CA HIS A 136 1.31 -3.52 -15.60
C HIS A 136 2.80 -3.53 -15.99
N HIS A 137 3.61 -4.41 -15.38
CA HIS A 137 5.06 -4.53 -15.57
C HIS A 137 5.47 -5.99 -15.88
N PRO A 138 5.03 -6.57 -17.01
CA PRO A 138 5.29 -7.97 -17.34
C PRO A 138 6.77 -8.31 -17.50
N GLU A 139 7.60 -7.34 -17.89
CA GLU A 139 9.05 -7.47 -18.00
C GLU A 139 9.74 -7.77 -16.67
N VAL A 140 9.22 -7.27 -15.55
CA VAL A 140 9.77 -7.50 -14.21
C VAL A 140 9.29 -8.85 -13.68
N ALA A 141 8.01 -9.17 -13.88
CA ALA A 141 7.43 -10.45 -13.47
C ALA A 141 8.12 -11.65 -14.14
N ALA A 142 8.57 -11.50 -15.39
CA ALA A 142 9.33 -12.54 -16.09
C ALA A 142 10.70 -12.83 -15.47
N MET A 143 11.33 -11.85 -14.80
CA MET A 143 12.61 -12.02 -14.11
C MET A 143 12.46 -12.75 -12.77
N ASP A 144 11.35 -12.51 -12.06
CA ASP A 144 11.08 -13.13 -10.75
C ASP A 144 10.73 -14.63 -10.86
N HIS A 145 10.25 -15.09 -12.01
CA HIS A 145 9.89 -16.49 -12.27
C HIS A 145 10.99 -17.30 -12.98
N VAL A 146 12.25 -16.83 -13.00
CA VAL A 146 13.39 -17.66 -13.44
C VAL A 146 13.74 -18.64 -12.31
N GLU A 147 12.92 -19.68 -12.14
CA GLU A 147 13.31 -20.84 -11.35
C GLU A 147 14.37 -21.63 -12.11
N PRO A 148 15.49 -22.02 -11.46
CA PRO A 148 16.44 -22.93 -12.07
C PRO A 148 15.72 -24.27 -12.26
N GLN A 149 15.62 -24.74 -13.51
CA GLN A 149 15.09 -26.07 -13.83
C GLN A 149 15.68 -27.10 -12.85
N PRO A 150 14.88 -27.78 -12.01
CA PRO A 150 15.38 -28.91 -11.26
C PRO A 150 15.56 -30.05 -12.25
N GLY A 151 16.72 -30.09 -12.91
CA GLY A 151 17.17 -31.32 -13.54
C GLY A 151 17.28 -32.39 -12.46
N LEU A 152 17.01 -33.65 -12.80
CA LEU A 152 17.13 -34.83 -11.93
C LEU A 152 18.52 -34.99 -11.27
N LEU A 153 19.49 -34.11 -11.61
CA LEU A 153 20.87 -34.06 -11.16
C LEU A 153 21.27 -32.71 -10.52
N ASP A 154 20.34 -31.84 -10.11
CA ASP A 154 20.68 -30.50 -9.55
C ASP A 154 20.75 -30.45 -8.01
N TRP A 155 20.74 -31.61 -7.34
CA TRP A 155 20.85 -31.71 -5.87
C TRP A 155 22.19 -31.16 -5.34
N GLU A 156 23.25 -31.20 -6.15
CA GLU A 156 24.58 -30.67 -5.81
C GLU A 156 24.61 -29.12 -5.90
N ALA A 157 23.92 -28.54 -6.88
CA ALA A 157 23.83 -27.09 -7.07
C ALA A 157 22.93 -26.44 -6.00
N GLN A 158 21.84 -27.11 -5.61
CA GLN A 158 20.99 -26.69 -4.48
C GLN A 158 21.73 -26.76 -3.14
N ARG A 159 22.60 -27.76 -2.94
CA ARG A 159 23.42 -27.90 -1.73
C ARG A 159 24.52 -26.84 -1.62
N THR A 160 25.07 -26.39 -2.75
CA THR A 160 26.21 -25.45 -2.78
C THR A 160 25.78 -23.99 -2.94
N GLY A 161 24.52 -23.72 -3.30
CA GLY A 161 23.97 -22.37 -3.37
C GLY A 161 24.78 -21.44 -4.28
N ASN A 162 25.24 -21.94 -5.43
CA ASN A 162 26.15 -21.20 -6.31
C ASN A 162 25.37 -20.39 -7.38
N PRO A 163 25.26 -19.05 -7.25
CA PRO A 163 24.54 -18.20 -8.20
C PRO A 163 25.24 -18.05 -9.57
N GLY A 164 26.45 -18.61 -9.75
CA GLY A 164 27.22 -18.52 -10.99
C GLY A 164 26.59 -19.28 -12.17
N ASP A 165 25.96 -20.42 -11.91
CA ASP A 165 25.42 -21.28 -12.96
C ASP A 165 24.11 -20.74 -13.56
N ALA A 166 23.30 -20.04 -12.75
CA ALA A 166 22.11 -19.34 -13.21
C ALA A 166 22.44 -18.22 -14.20
N ARG A 167 23.49 -17.43 -13.92
CA ARG A 167 23.96 -16.34 -14.81
C ARG A 167 24.45 -16.85 -16.16
N ARG A 168 25.06 -18.03 -16.18
CA ARG A 168 25.61 -18.64 -17.39
C ARG A 168 24.52 -19.13 -18.35
N ARG A 169 23.43 -19.68 -17.82
CA ARG A 169 22.29 -20.18 -18.61
C ARG A 169 21.46 -19.05 -19.24
N ILE A 170 21.35 -17.90 -18.57
CA ILE A 170 20.73 -16.68 -19.16
C ILE A 170 21.57 -16.18 -20.35
N ALA A 171 22.90 -16.21 -20.22
CA ALA A 171 23.80 -15.83 -21.32
C ALA A 171 23.73 -16.79 -22.52
N GLU A 172 23.37 -18.06 -22.29
CA GLU A 172 23.25 -19.09 -23.33
C GLU A 172 21.85 -19.17 -23.97
N GLY A 173 20.86 -18.41 -23.46
CA GLY A 173 19.54 -18.27 -24.10
C GLY A 173 18.66 -19.53 -24.09
N THR A 174 18.99 -20.55 -23.29
CA THR A 174 18.30 -21.84 -23.24
C THR A 174 17.11 -21.89 -22.26
N ALA A 175 16.78 -20.77 -21.61
CA ALA A 175 15.64 -20.66 -20.70
C ALA A 175 14.32 -20.71 -21.49
N GLN A 176 13.51 -21.74 -21.26
CA GLN A 176 12.19 -21.90 -21.89
C GLN A 176 11.08 -21.44 -20.94
N PRO A 177 10.11 -20.62 -21.42
CA PRO A 177 8.99 -20.19 -20.61
C PRO A 177 8.04 -21.38 -20.37
N GLU A 178 7.83 -21.74 -19.11
CA GLU A 178 7.03 -22.90 -18.75
C GLU A 178 5.53 -22.67 -19.01
N LYS A 179 4.90 -23.56 -19.78
CA LYS A 179 3.44 -23.62 -19.93
C LYS A 179 2.85 -24.36 -18.73
N SER A 180 2.58 -23.64 -17.64
CA SER A 180 1.88 -24.23 -16.49
C SER A 180 0.37 -24.21 -16.67
N SER A 181 -0.20 -25.41 -16.61
CA SER A 181 -1.55 -25.81 -17.01
C SER A 181 -2.65 -25.21 -16.14
N THR A 182 -3.70 -24.74 -16.80
CA THR A 182 -5.04 -24.78 -16.25
C THR A 182 -5.93 -25.15 -17.42
N THR A 183 -5.98 -26.45 -17.71
CA THR A 183 -7.08 -27.00 -18.50
C THR A 183 -8.30 -26.88 -17.59
N VAL A 184 -9.17 -25.91 -17.86
CA VAL A 184 -10.54 -25.94 -17.36
C VAL A 184 -11.15 -27.19 -18.00
N ILE A 185 -11.35 -28.24 -17.19
CA ILE A 185 -12.14 -29.39 -17.63
C ILE A 185 -13.57 -28.88 -17.70
N ASP A 186 -14.05 -28.69 -18.93
CA ASP A 186 -15.44 -28.34 -19.20
C ASP A 186 -16.23 -29.66 -19.17
N ASP A 187 -16.73 -30.03 -17.98
CA ASP A 187 -17.60 -31.20 -17.78
C ASP A 187 -19.03 -30.93 -18.29
N LEU A 188 -19.16 -30.58 -19.58
CA LEU A 188 -20.45 -30.52 -20.27
C LEU A 188 -20.35 -31.17 -21.64
N GLN A 189 -20.19 -32.49 -21.65
CA GLN A 189 -20.57 -33.31 -22.79
C GLN A 189 -21.49 -34.43 -22.30
N GLU A 190 -22.79 -34.16 -22.32
CA GLU A 190 -23.81 -35.20 -22.11
C GLU A 190 -23.67 -36.26 -23.20
N PRO A 191 -23.77 -37.56 -22.87
CA PRO A 191 -23.70 -38.63 -23.87
C PRO A 191 -24.98 -38.66 -24.68
N GLU A 192 -24.85 -38.46 -25.99
CA GLU A 192 -25.89 -38.70 -26.97
C GLU A 192 -26.24 -40.20 -26.97
N ALA A 193 -27.38 -40.54 -26.36
CA ALA A 193 -27.93 -41.88 -26.36
C ALA A 193 -28.84 -42.08 -27.59
N ASP A 194 -28.35 -42.90 -28.51
CA ASP A 194 -29.07 -43.96 -29.24
C ASP A 194 -30.47 -43.64 -29.83
N ARG A 195 -30.52 -43.43 -31.16
CA ARG A 195 -31.58 -43.89 -32.07
C ARG A 195 -31.07 -44.07 -33.50
#